data_AF-A0A0R3WUY0-F1
#
_entry.id   AF-A0A0R3WUY0-F1
#
_cell.length_a   1.000
_cell.length_b   1.000
_cell.length_c   1.000
_cell.angle_alpha   90.00
_cell.angle_beta   90.00
_cell.angle_gamma   90.00
#
_symmetry.space_group_name_H-M   'P 1'
#
loop_
_entity.id
_entity.type
_entity.pdbx_description
1 polymer ?
#
loop_
_entity_poly.entity_id
_entity_poly.type
_entity_poly.pdbx_seq_one_letter_code
_entity_poly.pdbx_strand_id
1 'polypeptide(L)'
;MDLPSPRSEEKAVLESIYTPEELSISDDYKIQFRLGTPGTLGSFVVNITWPKGYPFIPPVVDLDEFCNHHVPQSMRDSIIKEVNELASQNSGEPLTFTLIEHLRENMDEYAKQLKDFKKRSTNSTVKQLETEEAMVKRKTVEKEVLTKAQKRKQLDRLDEKGNLPRGWNWVDVVKHLRQTGAQANSMS
;
A
#
# COMPACT_ATOMS: atom_id res chain seq x y z
N MET A 1 14.25 38.19 -22.25
CA MET A 1 13.26 37.48 -21.41
C MET A 1 13.68 36.03 -21.41
N ASP A 2 14.06 35.49 -20.27
CA ASP A 2 14.29 34.05 -20.15
C ASP A 2 12.92 33.38 -20.22
N LEU A 3 12.71 32.55 -21.25
CA LEU A 3 11.50 31.75 -21.35
C LEU A 3 11.47 30.76 -20.18
N PRO A 4 10.31 30.56 -19.53
CA PRO A 4 10.20 29.58 -18.46
C PRO A 4 10.57 28.19 -18.99
N SER A 5 11.21 27.36 -18.17
CA SER A 5 11.50 25.99 -18.60
C SER A 5 10.19 25.21 -18.75
N PRO A 6 10.06 24.29 -19.72
CA PRO A 6 8.85 23.48 -19.90
C PRO A 6 8.40 22.76 -18.62
N ARG A 7 9.37 22.31 -17.81
CA ARG A 7 9.12 21.72 -16.47
C ARG A 7 8.48 22.71 -15.51
N SER A 8 8.92 23.96 -15.51
CA SER A 8 8.36 25.00 -14.62
C SER A 8 6.93 25.37 -15.02
N GLU A 9 6.64 25.41 -16.31
CA GLU A 9 5.28 25.69 -16.82
C GLU A 9 4.32 24.56 -16.44
N GLU A 10 4.70 23.31 -16.72
CA GLU A 10 3.86 22.17 -16.36
C GLU A 10 3.69 22.03 -14.84
N LYS A 11 4.72 22.32 -14.04
CA LYS A 11 4.61 22.36 -12.57
C LYS A 11 3.48 23.30 -12.13
N ALA A 12 3.47 24.54 -12.63
CA ALA A 12 2.46 25.52 -12.27
C ALA A 12 1.05 25.09 -12.69
N VAL A 13 0.92 24.44 -13.85
CA VAL A 13 -0.35 23.88 -14.33
C VAL A 13 -0.83 22.75 -13.40
N LEU A 14 0.04 21.80 -13.07
CA LEU A 14 -0.32 20.68 -12.18
C LEU A 14 -0.70 21.16 -10.78
N GLU A 15 0.03 22.13 -10.22
CA GLU A 15 -0.30 22.74 -8.92
C GLU A 15 -1.66 23.46 -8.92
N SER A 16 -2.15 23.89 -10.08
CA SER A 16 -3.48 24.50 -10.23
C SER A 16 -4.62 23.48 -10.38
N ILE A 17 -4.32 22.28 -10.87
CA ILE A 17 -5.30 21.22 -11.14
C ILE A 17 -5.46 20.30 -9.92
N TYR A 18 -4.37 19.97 -9.24
CA TYR A 18 -4.34 18.96 -8.19
C TYR A 18 -4.18 19.59 -6.80
N THR A 19 -4.74 18.90 -5.79
CA THR A 19 -4.51 19.29 -4.40
C THR A 19 -3.16 18.75 -3.91
N PRO A 20 -2.54 19.39 -2.89
CA PRO A 20 -1.28 18.90 -2.31
C PRO A 20 -1.34 17.49 -1.71
N GLU A 21 -2.56 16.99 -1.43
CA GLU A 21 -2.77 15.63 -0.92
C GLU A 21 -2.77 14.56 -2.03
N GLU A 22 -3.19 14.95 -3.23
CA GLU A 22 -3.24 14.09 -4.41
C GLU A 22 -1.90 14.07 -5.15
N LEU A 23 -1.29 15.24 -5.30
CA LEU A 23 -0.06 15.41 -6.06
C LEU A 23 0.87 16.40 -5.35
N SER A 24 2.09 15.96 -5.08
CA SER A 24 3.14 16.82 -4.53
C SER A 24 4.32 16.89 -5.49
N ILE A 25 4.82 18.10 -5.72
CA ILE A 25 5.98 18.35 -6.60
C ILE A 25 7.09 18.97 -5.77
N SER A 26 8.23 18.29 -5.71
CA SER A 26 9.44 18.78 -5.05
C SER A 26 10.22 19.75 -5.94
N ASP A 27 11.16 20.49 -5.35
CA ASP A 27 12.01 21.45 -6.09
C ASP A 27 12.99 20.77 -7.06
N ASP A 28 13.27 19.48 -6.84
CA ASP A 28 14.07 18.65 -7.73
C ASP A 28 13.26 18.02 -8.88
N TYR A 29 12.01 18.47 -9.08
CA TYR A 29 11.08 17.97 -10.08
C TYR A 29 10.77 16.47 -9.93
N LYS A 30 10.71 16.00 -8.68
CA LYS A 30 10.06 14.75 -8.32
C LYS A 30 8.59 15.01 -8.01
N ILE A 31 7.73 14.36 -8.78
CA ILE A 31 6.29 14.35 -8.60
C ILE A 31 5.92 13.06 -7.91
N GLN A 32 5.15 13.17 -6.84
CA GLN A 32 4.55 12.05 -6.16
C GLN A 32 3.05 12.17 -6.31
N PHE A 33 2.45 11.22 -7.00
CA PHE A 33 1.02 11.15 -7.24
C PHE A 33 0.41 10.00 -6.44
N ARG A 34 -0.63 10.29 -5.66
CA ARG A 34 -1.37 9.29 -4.89
C ARG A 34 -2.64 8.89 -5.65
N LEU A 35 -2.69 7.63 -6.05
CA LEU A 35 -3.87 7.05 -6.67
C LEU A 35 -4.77 6.41 -5.61
N GLY A 36 -6.07 6.74 -5.65
CA GLY A 36 -7.11 6.17 -4.78
C GLY A 36 -7.22 6.84 -3.40
N THR A 37 -8.24 6.43 -2.64
CA THR A 37 -8.50 7.00 -1.31
C THR A 37 -7.52 6.47 -0.26
N PRO A 38 -6.86 7.35 0.51
CA PRO A 38 -5.94 6.93 1.58
C PRO A 38 -6.58 5.90 2.52
N GLY A 39 -5.84 4.82 2.82
CA GLY A 39 -6.31 3.76 3.72
C GLY A 39 -7.15 2.67 3.03
N THR A 40 -7.41 2.80 1.74
CA THR A 40 -8.04 1.72 0.95
C THR A 40 -6.99 0.76 0.42
N LEU A 41 -7.32 -0.53 0.36
CA LEU A 41 -6.43 -1.56 -0.19
C LEU A 41 -6.06 -1.35 -1.66
N GLY A 42 -6.77 -0.50 -2.41
CA GLY A 42 -6.45 -0.17 -3.80
C GLY A 42 -5.65 1.12 -3.97
N SER A 43 -5.23 1.77 -2.88
CA SER A 43 -4.47 3.02 -2.96
C SER A 43 -2.98 2.77 -3.06
N PHE A 44 -2.31 3.38 -4.04
CA PHE A 44 -0.85 3.30 -4.20
C PHE A 44 -0.29 4.64 -4.69
N VAL A 45 1.02 4.78 -4.57
CA VAL A 45 1.76 6.01 -4.88
C VAL A 45 2.62 5.78 -6.11
N VAL A 46 2.62 6.72 -7.04
CA VAL A 46 3.47 6.70 -8.22
C VAL A 46 4.43 7.88 -8.14
N ASN A 47 5.72 7.59 -8.27
CA ASN A 47 6.78 8.59 -8.32
C ASN A 47 7.16 8.83 -9.78
N ILE A 48 7.13 10.09 -10.22
CA ILE A 48 7.47 10.52 -11.58
C ILE A 48 8.58 11.57 -11.43
N THR A 49 9.73 11.36 -12.05
CA THR A 49 10.85 12.30 -12.00
C THR A 49 11.09 12.89 -13.36
N TRP A 50 11.11 14.23 -13.46
CA TRP A 50 11.44 14.91 -14.72
C TRP A 50 12.95 15.09 -14.89
N PRO A 51 13.58 14.38 -15.85
CA PRO A 51 15.00 14.59 -16.15
C PRO A 51 15.25 15.99 -16.72
N LYS A 52 16.53 16.41 -16.76
CA LYS A 52 16.92 17.73 -17.29
C LYS A 52 16.46 17.99 -18.73
N GLY A 53 16.28 16.94 -19.54
CA GLY A 53 15.83 17.04 -20.93
C GLY A 53 14.33 16.85 -21.14
N TYR A 54 13.53 16.78 -20.09
CA TYR A 54 12.07 16.70 -20.19
C TYR A 54 11.48 18.00 -20.80
N PRO A 55 10.48 17.92 -21.70
CA PRO A 55 9.72 16.72 -22.11
C PRO A 55 10.30 15.92 -23.28
N PHE A 56 11.44 16.32 -23.85
CA PHE A 56 12.08 15.58 -24.95
C PHE A 56 12.66 14.24 -24.51
N ILE A 57 13.07 14.14 -23.25
CA ILE A 57 13.42 12.89 -22.57
C ILE A 57 12.23 12.49 -21.70
N PRO A 58 11.72 11.25 -21.82
CA PRO A 58 10.58 10.79 -21.03
C PRO A 58 10.89 10.84 -19.54
N PRO A 59 9.86 11.03 -18.69
CA PRO A 59 10.02 10.99 -17.25
C PRO A 59 10.41 9.59 -16.77
N VAL A 60 11.07 9.52 -15.62
CA VAL A 60 11.37 8.26 -14.95
C VAL A 60 10.24 7.94 -13.98
N VAL A 61 9.60 6.79 -14.17
CA VAL A 61 8.47 6.34 -13.35
C VAL A 61 8.90 5.20 -12.44
N ASP A 62 8.54 5.31 -11.15
CA ASP A 62 8.86 4.35 -10.12
C ASP A 62 7.67 4.14 -9.16
N LEU A 63 7.50 2.91 -8.69
CA LEU A 63 6.46 2.50 -7.74
C LEU A 63 7.08 1.88 -6.47
N ASP A 64 8.35 2.12 -6.18
CA ASP A 64 9.06 1.56 -5.02
C ASP A 64 8.90 2.42 -3.76
N GLU A 65 7.64 2.74 -3.45
CA GLU A 65 7.28 3.44 -2.24
C GLU A 65 6.87 2.45 -1.14
N PHE A 66 7.18 2.73 0.12
CA PHE A 66 6.80 1.87 1.25
C PHE A 66 5.28 1.60 1.30
N CYS A 67 4.49 2.63 0.95
CA CYS A 67 3.04 2.56 0.86
C CYS A 67 2.55 1.49 -0.14
N ASN A 68 3.37 1.12 -1.13
CA ASN A 68 3.03 0.18 -2.19
C ASN A 68 3.36 -1.28 -1.84
N HIS A 69 3.79 -1.60 -0.61
CA HIS A 69 4.18 -2.97 -0.25
C HIS A 69 3.06 -4.00 -0.44
N HIS A 70 1.80 -3.56 -0.40
CA HIS A 70 0.64 -4.40 -0.66
C HIS A 70 0.44 -4.73 -2.15
N VAL A 71 1.08 -3.98 -3.05
CA VAL A 71 1.04 -4.17 -4.51
C VAL A 71 2.12 -5.19 -4.92
N PRO A 72 1.74 -6.32 -5.52
CA PRO A 72 2.69 -7.32 -6.01
C PRO A 72 3.71 -6.72 -6.98
N GLN A 73 4.95 -7.20 -6.95
CA GLN A 73 6.02 -6.73 -7.86
C GLN A 73 5.60 -6.88 -9.33
N SER A 74 5.02 -8.03 -9.71
CA SER A 74 4.56 -8.25 -11.09
C SER A 74 3.53 -7.24 -11.58
N MET A 75 2.69 -6.72 -10.67
CA MET A 75 1.74 -5.66 -10.99
C MET A 75 2.45 -4.31 -11.12
N ARG A 76 3.38 -4.00 -10.21
CA ARG A 76 4.19 -2.77 -10.30
C ARG A 76 4.96 -2.72 -11.61
N ASP A 77 5.63 -3.80 -11.99
CA ASP A 77 6.37 -3.92 -13.25
C ASP A 77 5.46 -3.71 -14.46
N SER A 78 4.23 -4.26 -14.42
CA SER A 78 3.24 -4.07 -15.49
C SER A 78 2.82 -2.62 -15.63
N ILE A 79 2.50 -1.95 -14.51
CA ILE A 79 2.12 -0.53 -14.50
C ILE A 79 3.28 0.34 -14.99
N ILE A 80 4.50 0.10 -14.48
CA ILE A 80 5.70 0.83 -14.91
C ILE A 80 5.92 0.66 -16.42
N LYS A 81 5.75 -0.54 -16.95
CA LYS A 81 5.90 -0.81 -18.38
C LYS A 81 4.88 -0.02 -19.21
N GLU A 82 3.62 -0.07 -18.82
CA GLU A 82 2.51 0.60 -19.50
C GLU A 82 2.69 2.13 -19.50
N VAL A 83 3.01 2.72 -18.35
CA VAL A 83 3.23 4.17 -18.23
C VAL A 83 4.48 4.60 -19.02
N ASN A 84 5.56 3.80 -19.03
CA ASN A 84 6.75 4.11 -19.84
C ASN A 84 6.49 4.01 -21.35
N GLU A 85 5.64 3.07 -21.78
CA GLU A 85 5.24 2.97 -23.18
C GLU A 85 4.45 4.21 -23.60
N LEU A 86 3.47 4.62 -22.79
CA LEU A 86 2.72 5.86 -22.99
C LEU A 86 3.62 7.09 -23.02
N ALA A 87 4.62 7.15 -22.13
CA ALA A 87 5.58 8.23 -22.07
C ALA A 87 6.49 8.30 -23.30
N SER A 88 6.86 7.14 -23.84
CA SER A 88 7.69 7.06 -25.05
C SER A 88 6.92 7.46 -26.31
N GLN A 89 5.61 7.17 -26.36
CA GLN A 89 4.74 7.55 -27.48
C GLN A 89 4.45 9.05 -27.55
N ASN A 90 4.42 9.73 -26.40
CA ASN A 90 4.07 11.15 -26.27
C ASN A 90 5.28 12.03 -25.90
N SER A 91 6.50 11.61 -26.26
CA SER A 91 7.70 12.40 -26.00
C SER A 91 7.69 13.72 -26.78
N GLY A 92 8.26 14.78 -26.19
CA GLY A 92 8.36 16.10 -26.83
C GLY A 92 7.34 17.12 -26.35
N GLU A 93 6.33 16.70 -25.58
CA GLU A 93 5.33 17.57 -24.98
C GLU A 93 5.13 17.25 -23.48
N PRO A 94 4.73 18.22 -22.64
CA PRO A 94 4.28 17.99 -21.28
C PRO A 94 3.20 16.89 -21.22
N LEU A 95 3.45 15.79 -20.50
CA LEU A 95 2.59 14.61 -20.53
C LEU A 95 2.19 14.07 -19.16
N THR A 96 2.61 14.70 -18.06
CA THR A 96 2.38 14.17 -16.70
C THR A 96 0.88 14.08 -16.40
N PHE A 97 0.10 15.06 -16.86
CA PHE A 97 -1.36 15.01 -16.77
C PHE A 97 -1.93 13.78 -17.48
N THR A 98 -1.48 13.48 -18.70
CA THR A 98 -1.88 12.30 -19.47
C THR A 98 -1.53 11.00 -18.74
N LEU A 99 -0.34 10.92 -18.16
CA LEU A 99 0.07 9.74 -17.36
C LEU A 99 -0.83 9.55 -16.14
N ILE A 100 -1.18 10.64 -15.44
CA ILE A 100 -2.05 10.61 -14.27
C ILE A 100 -3.47 10.17 -14.65
N GLU A 101 -4.03 10.71 -15.72
CA GLU A 101 -5.37 10.35 -16.18
C GLU A 101 -5.41 8.88 -16.61
N HIS A 102 -4.41 8.42 -17.34
CA HIS A 102 -4.27 7.00 -17.68
C HIS A 102 -4.26 6.10 -16.43
N LEU A 103 -3.52 6.47 -15.39
CA LEU A 103 -3.51 5.74 -14.11
C LEU A 103 -4.88 5.76 -13.42
N ARG A 104 -5.61 6.88 -13.49
CA ARG A 104 -6.96 7.03 -12.92
C ARG A 104 -7.98 6.17 -13.65
N GLU A 105 -7.95 6.13 -14.98
CA GLU A 105 -8.86 5.33 -15.80
C GLU A 105 -8.69 3.82 -15.53
N ASN A 106 -7.45 3.37 -15.31
CA ASN A 106 -7.14 1.96 -15.05
C ASN A 106 -7.25 1.55 -13.57
N MET A 107 -7.62 2.47 -12.68
CA MET A 107 -7.64 2.23 -11.23
C MET A 107 -8.55 1.04 -10.84
N ASP A 108 -9.73 0.94 -11.46
CA ASP A 108 -10.68 -0.14 -11.19
C ASP A 108 -10.13 -1.52 -11.60
N GLU A 109 -9.34 -1.57 -12.67
CA GLU A 109 -8.69 -2.79 -13.13
C GLU A 109 -7.57 -3.21 -12.18
N TYR A 110 -6.70 -2.27 -11.80
CA TYR A 110 -5.66 -2.52 -10.80
C TYR A 110 -6.26 -3.02 -9.47
N ALA A 111 -7.37 -2.42 -9.02
CA ALA A 111 -8.08 -2.85 -7.82
C ALA A 111 -8.67 -4.28 -7.94
N LYS A 112 -9.15 -4.68 -9.13
CA LYS A 112 -9.61 -6.06 -9.39
C LYS A 112 -8.45 -7.05 -9.35
N GLN A 113 -7.37 -6.76 -10.08
CA GLN A 113 -6.19 -7.61 -10.12
C GLN A 113 -5.64 -7.84 -8.71
N LEU A 114 -5.60 -6.79 -7.88
CA LEU A 114 -5.10 -6.88 -6.51
C LEU A 114 -5.97 -7.76 -5.61
N LYS A 115 -7.30 -7.67 -5.75
CA LYS A 115 -8.24 -8.57 -5.05
C LYS A 115 -8.02 -10.02 -5.46
N ASP A 116 -7.76 -10.27 -6.74
CA ASP A 116 -7.56 -11.62 -7.27
C ASP A 116 -6.22 -12.22 -6.84
N PHE A 117 -5.14 -11.43 -6.78
CA PHE A 117 -3.87 -11.84 -6.16
C PHE A 117 -4.06 -12.26 -4.72
N LYS A 118 -4.83 -11.50 -3.93
CA LYS A 118 -5.10 -11.83 -2.53
C LYS A 118 -5.87 -13.15 -2.38
N LYS A 119 -6.92 -13.37 -3.20
CA LYS A 119 -7.66 -14.65 -3.24
C LYS A 119 -6.77 -15.83 -3.63
N ARG A 120 -5.86 -15.63 -4.60
CA ARG A 120 -4.93 -16.69 -5.02
C ARG A 120 -3.93 -17.03 -3.92
N SER A 121 -3.42 -16.03 -3.20
CA SER A 121 -2.52 -16.23 -2.06
C SER A 121 -3.21 -17.01 -0.94
N THR A 122 -4.45 -16.66 -0.57
CA THR A 122 -5.19 -17.38 0.48
C THR A 122 -5.53 -18.82 0.09
N ASN A 123 -5.87 -19.06 -1.18
CA ASN A 123 -6.19 -20.40 -1.67
C ASN A 123 -4.94 -21.30 -1.78
N SER A 124 -3.75 -20.72 -1.96
CA SER A 124 -2.49 -21.47 -2.01
C SER A 124 -2.06 -21.95 -0.63
N THR A 125 -2.33 -21.18 0.43
CA THR A 125 -2.11 -21.61 1.82
C THR A 125 -3.05 -22.75 2.24
N VAL A 126 -4.28 -22.82 1.70
CA VAL A 126 -5.21 -23.94 1.97
C VAL A 126 -4.80 -25.21 1.21
N LYS A 127 -4.33 -25.10 -0.04
CA LYS A 127 -3.90 -26.27 -0.84
C LYS A 127 -2.57 -26.90 -0.40
N GLN A 128 -1.70 -26.13 0.28
CA GLN A 128 -0.46 -26.69 0.85
C GLN A 128 -0.71 -27.55 2.10
N LEU A 129 -1.88 -27.44 2.74
CA LEU A 129 -2.28 -28.33 3.83
C LEU A 129 -2.96 -29.63 3.32
N GLU A 130 -3.50 -29.63 2.09
CA GLU A 130 -4.18 -30.80 1.52
C GLU A 130 -3.27 -31.71 0.67
N THR A 131 -2.09 -31.24 0.25
CA THR A 131 -1.20 -32.03 -0.63
C THR A 131 -0.19 -32.90 0.12
N GLU A 132 -0.01 -32.72 1.43
CA GLU A 132 0.81 -33.61 2.28
C GLU A 132 0.01 -34.78 2.91
N GLU A 133 -1.33 -34.76 2.88
CA GLU A 133 -2.16 -35.81 3.50
C GLU A 133 -2.41 -37.04 2.59
N ALA A 134 -1.78 -37.12 1.41
CA ALA A 134 -1.99 -38.24 0.47
C ALA A 134 -0.97 -39.39 0.56
N MET A 135 0.06 -39.34 1.44
CA MET A 135 1.06 -40.43 1.57
C MET A 135 1.08 -41.17 2.92
N VAL A 136 0.15 -40.91 3.85
CA VAL A 136 0.11 -41.67 5.13
C VAL A 136 -1.28 -42.23 5.41
N LYS A 137 -1.69 -43.22 4.61
CA LYS A 137 -2.71 -44.18 5.07
C LYS A 137 -2.09 -45.09 6.13
N ARG A 138 -2.37 -44.81 7.41
CA ARG A 138 -2.83 -45.77 8.45
C ARG A 138 -2.61 -45.22 9.87
N LYS A 139 -3.66 -44.58 10.40
CA LYS A 139 -4.25 -44.72 11.75
C LYS A 139 -4.91 -43.40 12.15
N THR A 140 -6.24 -43.45 12.22
CA THR A 140 -7.11 -42.73 13.17
C THR A 140 -6.54 -41.46 13.82
N VAL A 141 -7.10 -40.30 13.50
CA VAL A 141 -7.96 -39.50 14.40
C VAL A 141 -8.47 -38.31 13.58
N GLU A 142 -9.78 -38.19 13.52
CA GLU A 142 -10.54 -37.06 13.01
C GLU A 142 -10.05 -35.77 13.68
N LYS A 143 -9.35 -34.91 12.94
CA LYS A 143 -8.95 -33.59 13.44
C LYS A 143 -10.20 -32.72 13.50
N GLU A 144 -10.94 -32.87 14.59
CA GLU A 144 -12.05 -32.00 14.96
C GLU A 144 -11.61 -30.54 14.85
N VAL A 145 -12.31 -29.78 14.00
CA VAL A 145 -12.19 -28.33 13.96
C VAL A 145 -12.66 -27.83 15.33
N LEU A 146 -11.69 -27.45 16.17
CA LEU A 146 -11.96 -26.99 17.53
C LEU A 146 -13.00 -25.87 17.49
N THR A 147 -14.13 -26.11 18.15
CA THR A 147 -15.22 -25.15 18.29
C THR A 147 -14.70 -23.87 18.95
N LYS A 148 -15.39 -22.74 18.70
CA LYS A 148 -15.03 -21.43 19.27
C LYS A 148 -14.84 -21.48 20.80
N ALA A 149 -15.61 -22.33 21.49
CA ALA A 149 -15.49 -22.56 22.92
C ALA A 149 -14.20 -23.30 23.32
N GLN A 150 -13.78 -24.31 22.56
CA GLN A 150 -12.51 -25.03 22.80
C GLN A 150 -11.29 -24.14 22.57
N LYS A 151 -11.31 -23.28 21.53
CA LYS A 151 -10.26 -22.26 21.32
C LYS A 151 -10.16 -21.28 22.49
N ARG A 152 -11.30 -20.86 23.04
CA ARG A 152 -11.34 -19.95 24.20
C ARG A 152 -10.74 -20.58 25.46
N LYS A 153 -10.98 -21.88 25.70
CA LYS A 153 -10.38 -22.63 26.82
C LYS A 153 -8.86 -22.79 26.70
N GLN A 154 -8.33 -22.93 25.48
CA GLN A 154 -6.86 -23.03 25.30
C GLN A 154 -6.14 -21.72 25.60
N LEU A 155 -6.77 -20.57 25.35
CA LEU A 155 -6.22 -19.25 25.67
C LEU A 155 -6.28 -18.90 27.16
N ASP A 156 -7.02 -19.68 27.95
CA ASP A 156 -7.16 -19.54 29.40
C ASP A 156 -6.14 -20.40 30.17
N ARG A 157 -5.22 -21.06 29.46
CA ARG A 157 -4.14 -21.83 30.10
C ARG A 157 -3.13 -20.88 30.73
N LEU A 158 -3.05 -20.94 32.05
CA LEU A 158 -2.02 -20.29 32.85
C LEU A 158 -0.65 -20.97 32.62
N ASP A 159 0.42 -20.21 32.77
CA ASP A 159 1.80 -20.69 32.69
C ASP A 159 2.14 -21.67 33.84
N GLU A 160 3.27 -22.37 33.79
CA GLU A 160 3.74 -23.35 34.79
C GLU A 160 3.80 -22.78 36.23
N LYS A 161 3.80 -21.44 36.36
CA LYS A 161 3.79 -20.69 37.62
C LYS A 161 2.41 -20.17 38.03
N GLY A 162 1.34 -20.56 37.33
CA GLY A 162 -0.03 -20.12 37.59
C GLY A 162 -0.31 -18.66 37.19
N ASN A 163 0.55 -18.05 36.38
CA ASN A 163 0.41 -16.65 35.94
C ASN A 163 -0.17 -16.57 34.53
N LEU A 164 -0.92 -15.48 34.28
CA LEU A 164 -1.39 -15.13 32.94
C LEU A 164 -0.19 -14.76 32.04
N PRO A 165 -0.20 -15.15 30.76
CA PRO A 165 0.89 -14.83 29.84
C PRO A 165 1.11 -13.33 29.70
N ARG A 166 2.36 -12.91 29.48
CA ARG A 166 2.69 -11.52 29.17
C ARG A 166 1.87 -11.05 27.96
N GLY A 167 1.24 -9.87 28.07
CA GLY A 167 0.34 -9.33 27.04
C GLY A 167 -1.16 -9.64 27.25
N TRP A 168 -1.55 -10.37 28.30
CA TRP A 168 -2.97 -10.62 28.60
C TRP A 168 -3.74 -9.35 29.03
N ASN A 169 -3.07 -8.44 29.74
CA ASN A 169 -3.61 -7.11 30.07
C ASN A 169 -2.95 -6.06 29.16
N TRP A 170 -3.46 -5.96 27.93
CA TRP A 170 -3.11 -4.85 27.06
C TRP A 170 -3.78 -3.59 27.61
N VAL A 171 -3.00 -2.72 28.23
CA VAL A 171 -3.49 -1.40 28.66
C VAL A 171 -3.66 -0.55 27.41
N ASP A 172 -4.88 -0.09 27.17
CA ASP A 172 -5.16 0.91 26.14
C ASP A 172 -4.43 2.22 26.50
N VAL A 173 -3.32 2.47 25.79
CA VAL A 173 -2.43 3.61 26.01
C VAL A 173 -3.19 4.94 25.83
N VAL A 174 -4.19 4.99 24.95
CA VAL A 174 -5.00 6.20 24.71
C VAL A 174 -5.92 6.45 25.91
N LYS A 175 -6.55 5.40 26.45
CA LYS A 175 -7.37 5.50 27.66
C LYS A 175 -6.53 5.88 28.89
N HIS A 176 -5.33 5.33 29.01
CA HIS A 176 -4.40 5.64 30.10
C HIS A 176 -3.94 7.11 30.05
N LEU A 177 -3.52 7.60 28.88
CA LEU A 177 -3.09 8.99 28.69
C LEU A 177 -4.22 9.99 28.95
N ARG A 178 -5.48 9.65 28.58
CA ARG A 178 -6.67 10.45 28.91
C ARG A 178 -6.92 10.55 30.42
N GLN A 179 -6.51 9.55 31.20
CA GLN A 179 -6.68 9.51 32.65
C GLN A 179 -5.60 10.31 33.39
N THR A 180 -4.36 10.33 32.88
CA THR A 180 -3.23 11.04 33.50
C THR A 180 -3.10 12.51 33.08
N GLY A 181 -3.81 12.96 32.03
CA GLY A 181 -3.77 14.37 31.57
C GLY A 181 -4.43 15.40 32.49
N ALA A 182 -5.14 14.99 33.55
CA ALA A 182 -5.90 15.90 34.43
C ALA A 182 -5.26 16.16 35.81
N GLN A 183 -4.09 15.59 36.12
CA GLN A 183 -3.49 15.62 37.48
C GLN A 183 -2.22 16.50 37.57
N ALA A 184 -2.07 17.51 36.71
CA ALA A 184 -0.91 18.41 36.72
C ALA A 184 -1.28 19.90 36.76
N ASN A 185 -2.39 20.27 37.43
CA ASN A 185 -2.62 21.68 37.77
C ASN A 185 -3.42 21.85 39.07
N SER A 186 -2.85 21.39 40.19
CA SER A 186 -3.31 21.79 41.52
C SER A 186 -2.22 21.51 42.56
N MET A 187 -1.12 22.27 42.53
CA MET A 187 -0.42 22.70 43.76
C MET A 187 0.77 23.61 43.43
N SER A 188 0.86 24.66 44.26
CA SER A 188 1.88 25.71 44.36
C SER A 188 1.71 26.90 43.43
#